data_AF-A0A376MMC8-F1
#
_entry.id   AF-A0A376MMC8-F1
#
_cell.length_a   1.000
_cell.length_b   1.000
_cell.length_c   1.000
_cell.angle_alpha   90.00
_cell.angle_beta   90.00
_cell.angle_gamma   90.00
#
_symmetry.space_group_name_H-M   'P 1'
#
loop_
_entity.id
_entity.type
_entity.pdbx_description
1 polymer ?
#
loop_
_entity_poly.entity_id
_entity_poly.type
_entity_poly.pdbx_seq_one_letter_code
_entity_poly.pdbx_strand_id
1 'polypeptide(L)' 'MSGKPAARQGDMTQYGGSIVQGSAGVRIGAPPVWPVRCAPAG' A
#
# COMPACT_ATOMS: atom_id res chain seq x y z
N MET A 1 8.56 -11.93 2.66
CA MET A 1 7.90 -11.36 1.45
C MET A 1 8.73 -11.70 0.23
N SER A 2 8.21 -12.49 -0.71
CA SER A 2 8.93 -13.09 -1.85
C SER A 2 9.20 -12.12 -3.03
N GLY A 3 9.27 -10.81 -2.78
CA GLY A 3 9.40 -9.80 -3.85
C GLY A 3 8.15 -9.59 -4.72
N LYS A 4 7.03 -10.25 -4.40
CA LYS A 4 5.74 -9.98 -5.05
C LYS A 4 5.17 -8.64 -4.55
N PRO A 5 4.45 -7.89 -5.39
CA PRO A 5 3.77 -6.67 -4.97
C PRO A 5 2.86 -6.93 -3.75
N ALA A 6 2.80 -5.97 -2.83
CA ALA A 6 1.88 -6.04 -1.71
C ALA A 6 0.44 -5.84 -2.18
N ALA A 7 -0.48 -6.65 -1.68
CA ALA A 7 -1.90 -6.51 -1.94
C ALA A 7 -2.48 -5.29 -1.20
N ARG A 8 -3.45 -4.62 -1.82
CA ARG A 8 -3.98 -3.32 -1.37
C ARG A 8 -5.50 -3.29 -1.50
N GLN A 9 -6.12 -2.35 -0.79
CA GLN A 9 -7.55 -2.10 -0.92
C GLN A 9 -7.92 -1.79 -2.39
N GLY A 10 -8.95 -2.46 -2.89
CA GLY A 10 -9.40 -2.40 -4.28
C GLY A 10 -8.79 -3.45 -5.21
N ASP A 11 -7.68 -4.10 -4.84
CA ASP A 11 -7.09 -5.15 -5.67
C ASP A 11 -8.04 -6.36 -5.77
N MET A 12 -8.02 -7.04 -6.93
CA MET A 12 -8.88 -8.19 -7.20
C MET A 12 -8.29 -9.48 -6.64
N THR A 13 -9.13 -10.27 -5.98
CA THR A 13 -8.83 -11.64 -5.59
C THR A 13 -9.02 -12.57 -6.78
N GLN A 14 -8.36 -13.73 -6.75
CA GLN A 14 -8.45 -14.72 -7.83
C GLN A 14 -9.89 -15.21 -8.12
N TYR A 15 -10.81 -15.05 -7.18
CA TYR A 15 -12.21 -15.47 -7.29
C TYR A 15 -13.16 -14.31 -7.61
N GLY A 16 -12.64 -13.13 -7.95
CA GLY A 16 -13.43 -11.99 -8.46
C GLY A 16 -13.96 -11.01 -7.40
N GLY A 17 -13.67 -11.22 -6.11
CA GLY A 17 -13.93 -10.23 -5.06
C GLY A 17 -12.82 -9.18 -4.96
N SER A 18 -13.11 -7.98 -4.46
CA SER A 18 -12.09 -6.94 -4.17
C SER A 18 -11.66 -6.94 -2.70
N ILE A 19 -10.45 -6.48 -2.42
CA ILE A 19 -10.01 -6.24 -1.04
C ILE A 19 -10.69 -4.97 -0.52
N VAL A 20 -11.65 -5.11 0.41
CA VAL A 20 -12.47 -3.98 0.89
C VAL A 20 -11.89 -3.24 2.10
N GLN A 21 -10.93 -3.84 2.81
CA GLN A 21 -10.33 -3.25 4.00
C GLN A 21 -8.85 -3.64 4.13
N GLY A 22 -8.05 -2.79 4.79
CA GLY A 22 -6.70 -3.09 5.27
C GLY A 22 -6.51 -2.61 6.71
N SER A 23 -5.26 -2.41 7.13
CA SER A 23 -4.92 -1.85 8.44
C SER A 23 -5.19 -0.34 8.47
N ALA A 24 -5.88 0.15 9.51
CA ALA A 24 -6.35 1.53 9.59
C ALA A 24 -5.24 2.61 9.47
N GLY A 25 -4.01 2.30 9.88
CA GLY A 25 -2.88 3.23 9.83
C GLY A 25 -1.89 3.01 8.67
N VAL A 26 -2.12 2.03 7.79
CA VAL A 26 -1.14 1.64 6.76
C VAL A 26 -1.74 1.85 5.37
N ARG A 27 -1.06 2.63 4.53
CA ARG A 27 -1.45 2.90 3.15
C ARG A 27 -0.33 2.46 2.22
N ILE A 28 -0.62 1.54 1.31
CA ILE A 28 0.35 1.05 0.31
C ILE A 28 0.01 1.69 -1.04
N GLY A 29 0.99 2.35 -1.67
CA GLY A 29 0.82 2.97 -2.99
C GLY A 29 -0.04 4.23 -3.04
N ALA A 30 -0.38 4.81 -1.88
CA ALA A 30 -0.95 6.16 -1.82
C ALA A 30 0.19 7.20 -1.80
N PRO A 31 0.02 8.37 -2.45
CA PRO A 31 0.93 9.48 -2.24
C PRO A 31 0.95 9.85 -0.74
N PRO A 32 2.11 10.18 -0.17
CA PRO A 32 2.23 10.51 1.24
C PRO A 32 1.35 11.74 1.55
N VAL A 33 0.64 11.69 2.68
CA VAL A 33 -0.33 12.73 3.11
C VAL A 33 0.34 13.95 3.77
N TRP A 34 1.67 14.00 3.76
CA TRP A 34 2.56 15.04 4.26
C TRP A 34 3.79 15.04 3.35
N PRO A 35 4.53 16.15 3.12
CA PRO A 35 5.77 16.07 2.36
C PRO A 35 6.72 15.10 3.06
N VAL A 36 6.89 13.91 2.48
CA VAL A 36 8.09 13.11 2.70
C VAL A 36 9.22 13.95 2.13
N ARG A 37 9.87 14.71 3.01
CA ARG A 37 11.19 15.26 2.74
C ARG A 37 12.11 14.06 2.86
N CYS A 38 12.63 13.58 1.73
CA CYS A 38 13.80 12.73 1.76
C CYS A 38 14.92 13.53 2.44
N ALA A 39 15.15 13.30 3.74
CA ALA A 39 16.35 13.80 4.36
C ALA A 39 17.53 13.06 3.68
N PRO A 40 18.51 13.78 3.12
CA PRO A 40 19.72 13.12 2.65
C PRO A 40 20.32 12.37 3.84
N ALA A 41 20.63 11.09 3.65
CA ALA A 41 21.45 10.35 4.57
C ALA A 41 22.83 11.02 4.55
N GLY A 42 23.08 11.88 5.54
CA GLY A 42 24.41 12.36 5.87
C GLY A 42 25.23 11.23 6.48
#